data_AF-A0A7C3WGR8-F1
#
_entry.id   AF-A0A7C3WGR8-F1
#
_cell.length_a   1.000
_cell.length_b   1.000
_cell.length_c   1.000
_cell.angle_alpha   90.00
_cell.angle_beta   90.00
_cell.angle_gamma   90.00
#
_symmetry.space_group_name_H-M   'P 1'
#
loop_
_entity.id
_entity.type
_entity.pdbx_description
1 polymer ?
#
loop_
_entity_poly.entity_id
_entity_poly.type
_entity_poly.pdbx_seq_one_letter_code
_entity_poly.pdbx_strand_id
1 'polypeptide(L)'
;MSVSCRLFPDAASGLGLSVGVFGRWAPRLHLFCDGLTEALLYFGIVFSPWAFGTTEAWSQHIMDAVGFSLGGLLACKWLIRLATGYRPARWGRGAATGVEATERSRQRLAGSEAPPADRDQKQPQRAVAEVRRPFQLGGLITAFLAVLTVLLLAYTLISALNARATFVPRGRELVYFEAVSWLPHSYNQEATWQTFWMCLGLAGMFWAARDWLLTAARPRRDGLGLDAEDDPDEPHLASQRNSSANSARSGRSCTAWPRRYALPRRLRRLLFVVCLNGGVLAVEGIVQRSVGSNKLLFVVEPRIHKDPTSQFGPYAYRGSASQYLNLIWPVCLGYGWVRARAAAQARGWGLRRVSRAHLWLVGCAVAMAAAPVISACRGGAVIAAALIPLAVATLLVAN
;
A
#
# COMPACT_ATOMS: atom_id res chain seq x y z
N MET A 1 -22.04 6.98 -12.98
CA MET A 1 -22.16 7.39 -14.39
C MET A 1 -21.04 6.74 -15.19
N SER A 2 -21.38 5.76 -16.02
CA SER A 2 -20.45 5.10 -16.94
C SER A 2 -20.32 5.97 -18.17
N VAL A 3 -19.33 6.86 -18.19
CA VAL A 3 -18.94 7.52 -19.44
C VAL A 3 -18.18 6.49 -20.26
N SER A 4 -18.93 5.75 -21.09
CA SER A 4 -18.38 5.05 -22.24
C SER A 4 -17.82 6.08 -23.21
N CYS A 5 -16.58 6.53 -23.00
CA CYS A 5 -15.80 7.13 -24.08
C CYS A 5 -15.34 6.00 -25.02
N ARG A 6 -16.27 5.53 -25.87
CA ARG A 6 -15.94 4.94 -27.17
C ARG A 6 -16.08 6.05 -28.21
N LEU A 7 -15.10 6.94 -28.27
CA LEU A 7 -15.01 7.98 -29.30
C LEU A 7 -13.53 8.33 -29.44
N PHE A 8 -12.79 7.42 -30.07
CA PHE A 8 -11.57 7.68 -30.86
C PHE A 8 -11.22 6.38 -31.60
N PRO A 9 -11.86 6.10 -32.73
CA PRO A 9 -11.26 5.26 -33.76
C PRO A 9 -10.18 6.09 -34.49
N ASP A 10 -9.03 5.48 -34.74
CA ASP A 10 -8.16 5.74 -35.90
C ASP A 10 -7.40 7.07 -36.03
N ALA A 11 -6.88 7.65 -34.94
CA ALA A 11 -5.87 8.73 -35.03
C ALA A 11 -4.41 8.28 -34.75
N ALA A 12 -4.18 6.99 -34.47
CA ALA A 12 -2.86 6.45 -34.11
C ALA A 12 -2.20 5.61 -35.23
N SER A 13 -2.66 5.75 -36.47
CA SER A 13 -2.10 5.09 -37.66
C SER A 13 -1.13 5.99 -38.46
N GLY A 14 -1.01 7.28 -38.11
CA GLY A 14 -0.17 8.26 -38.82
C GLY A 14 1.29 8.38 -38.36
N LEU A 15 1.65 7.76 -37.23
CA LEU A 15 3.04 7.65 -36.77
C LEU A 15 3.45 6.19 -36.94
N GLY A 16 4.22 5.89 -37.99
CA GLY A 16 4.74 4.56 -38.32
C GLY A 16 5.71 3.95 -37.29
N LEU A 17 5.41 4.08 -36.00
CA LEU A 17 6.04 3.34 -34.92
C LEU A 17 5.46 1.94 -34.92
N SER A 18 6.21 1.00 -35.49
CA SER A 18 5.90 -0.42 -35.53
C SER A 18 5.41 -0.94 -34.16
N VAL A 19 4.10 -1.11 -34.04
CA VAL A 19 3.39 -1.69 -32.88
C VAL A 19 3.96 -3.07 -32.51
N GLY A 20 4.56 -3.78 -33.48
CA GLY A 20 5.13 -5.12 -33.30
C GLY A 20 6.44 -5.19 -32.50
N VAL A 21 7.25 -4.12 -32.45
CA VAL A 21 8.51 -4.13 -31.67
C VAL A 21 8.22 -3.71 -30.22
N PHE A 22 7.46 -2.64 -30.02
CA PHE A 22 7.13 -2.14 -28.67
C PHE A 22 6.27 -3.12 -27.85
N GLY A 23 5.37 -3.87 -28.48
CA GLY A 23 4.53 -4.86 -27.80
C GLY A 23 5.32 -5.97 -27.09
N ARG A 24 6.50 -6.34 -27.60
CA ARG A 24 7.36 -7.38 -26.98
C ARG A 24 8.10 -6.89 -25.73
N TRP A 25 8.43 -5.60 -25.67
CA TRP A 25 9.16 -5.01 -24.53
C TRP A 25 8.25 -4.38 -23.48
N ALA A 26 6.99 -4.10 -23.82
CA ALA A 26 6.00 -3.51 -22.93
C ALA A 26 5.90 -4.17 -21.54
N PRO A 27 5.88 -5.52 -21.43
CA PRO A 27 5.84 -6.17 -20.13
C PRO A 27 7.13 -5.96 -19.33
N ARG A 28 8.31 -5.97 -19.98
CA ARG A 28 9.61 -5.80 -19.32
C ARG A 28 9.78 -4.39 -18.76
N LEU A 29 9.43 -3.36 -19.53
CA LEU A 29 9.49 -1.97 -19.09
C LEU A 29 8.51 -1.68 -17.95
N HIS A 30 7.28 -2.18 -18.05
CA HIS A 30 6.31 -2.05 -16.96
C HIS A 30 6.81 -2.74 -15.68
N LEU A 31 7.38 -3.95 -15.79
CA LEU A 31 7.94 -4.68 -14.65
C LEU A 31 9.15 -3.98 -14.04
N PHE A 32 10.01 -3.36 -14.85
CA PHE A 32 11.13 -2.56 -14.37
C PHE A 32 10.63 -1.33 -13.59
N CYS A 33 9.70 -0.56 -14.17
CA CYS A 33 9.08 0.58 -13.49
C CYS A 33 8.43 0.16 -12.17
N ASP A 34 7.81 -1.02 -12.15
CA ASP A 34 7.14 -1.56 -10.97
C ASP A 34 8.12 -2.00 -9.87
N GLY A 35 9.25 -2.59 -10.24
CA GLY A 35 10.34 -2.91 -9.32
C GLY A 35 11.00 -1.65 -8.74
N LEU A 36 11.23 -0.62 -9.57
CA LEU A 36 11.78 0.64 -9.09
C LEU A 36 10.79 1.38 -8.17
N THR A 37 9.49 1.31 -8.46
CA THR A 37 8.43 1.82 -7.56
C THR A 37 8.49 1.14 -6.20
N GLU A 38 8.62 -0.19 -6.18
CA GLU A 38 8.75 -0.98 -4.94
C GLU A 38 9.96 -0.54 -4.12
N ALA A 39 11.12 -0.41 -4.77
CA ALA A 39 12.36 0.02 -4.12
C ALA A 39 12.25 1.43 -3.52
N LEU A 40 11.71 2.39 -4.29
CA LEU A 40 11.53 3.77 -3.82
C LEU A 40 10.52 3.89 -2.67
N LEU A 41 9.45 3.10 -2.68
CA LEU A 41 8.49 3.07 -1.57
C LEU A 41 9.13 2.52 -0.29
N TYR A 42 9.88 1.43 -0.38
CA TYR A 42 10.59 0.88 0.79
C TYR A 42 11.68 1.82 1.28
N PHE A 43 12.43 2.43 0.36
CA PHE A 43 13.38 3.47 0.69
C PHE A 43 12.69 4.60 1.45
N GLY A 44 11.59 5.17 0.96
CA GLY A 44 10.89 6.27 1.64
C GLY A 44 10.37 5.89 3.03
N ILE A 45 9.82 4.68 3.19
CA ILE A 45 9.29 4.18 4.47
C ILE A 45 10.37 4.04 5.53
N VAL A 46 11.55 3.53 5.14
CA VAL A 46 12.69 3.37 6.05
C VAL A 46 13.40 4.71 6.23
N PHE A 47 13.71 5.42 5.16
CA PHE A 47 14.49 6.64 5.21
C PHE A 47 13.80 7.77 5.99
N SER A 48 12.50 8.01 5.77
CA SER A 48 11.82 9.20 6.31
C SER A 48 11.90 9.33 7.84
N PRO A 49 11.58 8.30 8.65
CA PRO A 49 11.73 8.38 10.10
C PRO A 49 13.17 8.59 10.55
N TRP A 50 14.12 7.89 9.93
CA TRP A 50 15.53 7.88 10.32
C TRP A 50 16.28 9.14 9.86
N ALA A 51 15.78 9.81 8.82
CA ALA A 51 16.23 11.12 8.37
C ALA A 51 15.53 12.23 9.18
N PHE A 52 15.56 12.09 10.50
CA PHE A 52 15.01 13.01 11.48
C PHE A 52 13.51 13.34 11.30
N GLY A 53 12.73 12.34 10.89
CA GLY A 53 11.31 12.56 10.58
C GLY A 53 11.07 13.56 9.45
N THR A 54 12.03 13.76 8.54
CA THR A 54 11.96 14.69 7.40
C THR A 54 11.75 16.15 7.80
N THR A 55 12.26 16.57 8.95
CA THR A 55 12.19 17.98 9.38
C THR A 55 13.34 18.83 8.84
N GLU A 56 14.46 18.20 8.48
CA GLU A 56 15.63 18.88 7.94
C GLU A 56 15.50 19.11 6.43
N ALA A 57 15.92 20.27 5.94
CA ALA A 57 15.77 20.67 4.53
C ALA A 57 16.37 19.65 3.54
N TRP A 58 17.56 19.11 3.85
CA TRP A 58 18.20 18.10 3.01
C TRP A 58 17.37 16.80 2.95
N SER A 59 16.74 16.40 4.06
CA SER A 59 15.88 15.22 4.11
C SER A 59 14.57 15.45 3.38
N GLN A 60 14.02 16.66 3.45
CA GLN A 60 12.83 17.06 2.71
C GLN A 60 13.08 16.95 1.21
N HIS A 61 14.17 17.54 0.71
CA HIS A 61 14.53 17.47 -0.71
C HIS A 61 14.69 16.04 -1.23
N ILE A 62 15.29 15.14 -0.44
CA ILE A 62 15.40 13.73 -0.82
C ILE A 62 14.01 13.08 -0.92
N MET A 63 13.13 13.33 0.05
CA MET A 63 11.79 12.76 0.04
C MET A 63 10.89 13.35 -1.04
N ASP A 64 11.05 14.63 -1.36
CA ASP A 64 10.38 15.27 -2.50
C ASP A 64 10.86 14.63 -3.81
N ALA A 65 12.18 14.44 -3.97
CA ALA A 65 12.75 13.76 -5.13
C ALA A 65 12.21 12.32 -5.28
N VAL A 66 12.05 11.58 -4.17
CA VAL A 66 11.40 10.26 -4.16
C VAL A 66 9.95 10.36 -4.63
N GLY A 67 9.20 11.34 -4.11
CA GLY A 67 7.81 11.60 -4.50
C GLY A 67 7.64 11.90 -5.99
N PHE A 68 8.48 12.79 -6.53
CA PHE A 68 8.50 13.11 -7.96
C PHE A 68 8.92 11.92 -8.81
N SER A 69 9.92 11.15 -8.38
CA SER A 69 10.35 9.94 -9.07
C SER A 69 9.23 8.90 -9.13
N LEU A 70 8.49 8.71 -8.03
CA LEU A 70 7.32 7.84 -7.98
C LEU A 70 6.19 8.32 -8.90
N GLY A 71 5.92 9.63 -8.93
CA GLY A 71 4.97 10.24 -9.86
C GLY A 71 5.36 10.05 -11.32
N GLY A 72 6.64 10.26 -11.65
CA GLY A 72 7.20 10.03 -12.98
C GLY A 72 7.08 8.57 -13.41
N LEU A 73 7.41 7.62 -12.53
CA LEU A 73 7.25 6.19 -12.82
C LEU A 73 5.80 5.79 -13.01
N LEU A 74 4.87 6.38 -12.25
CA LEU A 74 3.44 6.17 -12.47
C LEU A 74 3.01 6.68 -13.85
N ALA A 75 3.45 7.88 -14.24
CA ALA A 75 3.18 8.42 -15.57
C ALA A 75 3.77 7.52 -16.67
N CYS A 76 5.00 7.03 -16.52
CA CYS A 76 5.60 6.05 -17.44
C CYS A 76 4.77 4.77 -17.55
N LYS A 77 4.30 4.21 -16.42
CA LYS A 77 3.41 3.03 -16.43
C LYS A 77 2.11 3.33 -17.17
N TRP A 78 1.53 4.52 -16.99
CA TRP A 78 0.32 4.92 -17.70
C TRP A 78 0.55 5.05 -19.20
N LEU A 79 1.64 5.69 -19.61
CA LEU A 79 2.04 5.80 -21.02
C LEU A 79 2.25 4.42 -21.65
N ILE A 80 2.92 3.49 -20.96
CA ILE A 80 3.08 2.11 -21.43
C ILE A 80 1.71 1.44 -21.63
N ARG A 81 0.78 1.59 -20.66
CA ARG A 81 -0.58 1.00 -20.75
C ARG A 81 -1.38 1.60 -21.90
N LEU A 82 -1.26 2.91 -22.13
CA LEU A 82 -1.93 3.62 -23.23
C LEU A 82 -1.36 3.20 -24.59
N ALA A 83 -0.04 3.16 -24.73
CA ALA A 83 0.62 2.86 -26.00
C ALA A 83 0.53 1.38 -26.42
N THR A 84 0.45 0.46 -25.46
CA THR A 84 0.58 -0.99 -25.74
C THR A 84 -0.68 -1.80 -25.43
N GLY A 85 -1.70 -1.17 -24.83
CA GLY A 85 -2.90 -1.85 -24.35
C GLY A 85 -2.65 -2.84 -23.19
N TYR A 86 -1.43 -2.88 -22.63
CA TYR A 86 -1.06 -3.79 -21.56
C TYR A 86 -1.95 -3.57 -20.32
N ARG A 87 -2.62 -4.63 -19.86
CA ARG A 87 -3.45 -4.60 -18.66
C ARG A 87 -2.81 -5.45 -17.56
N PRO A 88 -2.25 -4.83 -16.50
CA PRO A 88 -1.67 -5.60 -15.40
C PRO A 88 -2.76 -6.37 -14.66
N ALA A 89 -2.42 -7.56 -14.17
CA ALA A 89 -3.28 -8.32 -13.29
C ALA A 89 -3.59 -7.49 -12.03
N ARG A 90 -4.88 -7.35 -11.69
CA ARG A 90 -5.32 -6.65 -10.47
C ARG A 90 -5.85 -7.63 -9.45
N TRP A 91 -5.55 -7.35 -8.18
CA TRP A 91 -6.13 -8.08 -7.06
C TRP A 91 -7.66 -8.09 -7.14
N GLY A 92 -8.29 -9.23 -6.84
CA GLY A 92 -9.75 -9.43 -6.88
C GLY A 92 -10.36 -9.76 -8.26
N ARG A 93 -9.66 -9.49 -9.39
CA ARG A 93 -10.20 -9.75 -10.74
C ARG A 93 -9.78 -11.10 -11.35
N GLY A 94 -8.58 -11.58 -11.05
CA GLY A 94 -8.04 -12.82 -11.64
C GLY A 94 -8.56 -14.13 -11.02
N ALA A 95 -9.14 -14.06 -9.81
CA ALA A 95 -9.66 -15.24 -9.12
C ALA A 95 -11.00 -15.73 -9.69
N ALA A 96 -11.80 -14.84 -10.29
CA ALA A 96 -13.08 -15.18 -10.92
C ALA A 96 -12.87 -15.88 -12.27
N THR A 97 -11.94 -15.37 -13.09
CA THR A 97 -11.65 -15.94 -14.41
C THR A 97 -11.04 -17.34 -14.36
N GLY A 98 -10.25 -17.66 -13.32
CA GLY A 98 -9.67 -18.99 -13.15
C GLY A 98 -10.71 -20.05 -12.73
N VAL A 99 -11.66 -19.69 -11.86
CA VAL A 99 -12.74 -20.58 -11.43
C VAL A 99 -13.70 -20.86 -12.60
N GLU A 100 -14.10 -19.82 -13.34
CA GLU A 100 -14.94 -19.97 -14.53
C GLU A 100 -14.28 -20.80 -15.64
N ALA A 101 -12.96 -20.65 -15.85
CA ALA A 101 -12.23 -21.45 -16.81
C ALA A 101 -12.15 -22.92 -16.38
N THR A 102 -11.93 -23.18 -15.09
CA THR A 102 -11.87 -24.54 -14.53
C THR A 102 -13.23 -25.22 -14.59
N GLU A 103 -14.32 -24.50 -14.28
CA GLU A 103 -15.70 -25.00 -14.40
C GLU A 103 -16.10 -25.30 -15.85
N ARG A 104 -15.72 -24.42 -16.81
CA ARG A 104 -15.94 -24.69 -18.24
C ARG A 104 -15.17 -25.91 -18.73
N SER A 105 -13.94 -26.11 -18.28
CA SER A 105 -13.16 -27.32 -18.59
C SER A 105 -13.80 -28.56 -17.97
N ARG A 106 -14.32 -28.46 -16.74
CA ARG A 106 -15.03 -29.56 -16.06
C ARG A 106 -16.35 -29.92 -16.75
N GLN A 107 -17.11 -28.93 -17.22
CA GLN A 107 -18.34 -29.14 -17.99
C GLN A 107 -18.06 -29.74 -19.38
N ARG A 108 -16.95 -29.38 -20.03
CA ARG A 108 -16.52 -30.00 -21.29
C ARG A 108 -16.12 -31.46 -21.12
N LEU A 109 -15.47 -31.80 -20.01
CA LEU A 109 -15.09 -33.17 -19.70
C LEU A 109 -16.32 -34.02 -19.29
N ALA A 110 -17.25 -33.47 -18.52
CA ALA A 110 -18.49 -34.15 -18.13
C ALA A 110 -19.51 -34.31 -19.29
N GLY A 111 -19.45 -33.44 -20.30
CA GLY A 111 -20.30 -33.52 -21.50
C GLY A 111 -19.87 -34.57 -22.53
N SER A 112 -18.74 -35.24 -22.33
CA SER A 112 -18.21 -36.26 -23.26
C SER A 112 -18.65 -37.70 -22.92
N GLU A 113 -19.36 -37.93 -21.81
CA GLU A 113 -19.72 -39.28 -21.31
C GLU A 113 -21.24 -39.56 -21.30
N ALA A 114 -22.06 -38.81 -22.04
CA ALA A 114 -23.51 -39.08 -22.11
C ALA A 114 -23.89 -39.86 -23.38
N PRO A 115 -24.57 -41.03 -23.27
CA PRO A 115 -25.13 -41.74 -24.44
C PRO A 115 -26.36 -41.00 -25.00
N PRO A 116 -26.72 -41.22 -26.28
CA PRO A 116 -27.78 -40.47 -26.93
C PRO A 116 -29.14 -40.99 -26.45
N ALA A 117 -29.85 -40.18 -25.65
CA ALA A 117 -31.23 -40.45 -25.30
C ALA A 117 -32.07 -39.17 -25.40
N ASP A 118 -33.03 -39.27 -26.32
CA ASP A 118 -34.31 -38.59 -26.43
C ASP A 118 -34.39 -37.06 -26.33
N ARG A 119 -34.74 -36.47 -27.47
CA ARG A 119 -35.17 -35.10 -27.61
C ARG A 119 -36.62 -35.00 -27.13
N ASP A 120 -36.83 -34.62 -25.88
CA ASP A 120 -38.01 -33.84 -25.48
C ASP A 120 -37.87 -33.39 -24.02
N GLN A 121 -37.09 -32.34 -23.80
CA GLN A 121 -37.20 -31.57 -22.57
C GLN A 121 -37.00 -30.08 -22.87
N LYS A 122 -38.12 -29.36 -22.80
CA LYS A 122 -38.23 -27.91 -22.79
C LYS A 122 -37.12 -27.31 -21.92
N GLN A 123 -36.19 -26.60 -22.56
CA GLN A 123 -35.29 -25.69 -21.88
C GLN A 123 -36.12 -24.73 -21.02
N PRO A 124 -36.01 -24.76 -19.67
CA PRO A 124 -36.45 -23.61 -18.91
C PRO A 124 -35.50 -22.48 -19.32
N GLN A 125 -36.10 -21.44 -19.87
CA GLN A 125 -35.47 -20.20 -20.27
C GLN A 125 -34.37 -19.84 -19.26
N ARG A 126 -33.16 -19.64 -19.78
CA ARG A 126 -32.04 -19.08 -19.05
C ARG A 126 -32.49 -17.75 -18.46
N ALA A 127 -32.96 -17.79 -17.22
CA ALA A 127 -32.82 -16.69 -16.29
C ALA A 127 -31.31 -16.51 -16.12
N VAL A 128 -30.71 -15.78 -17.07
CA VAL A 128 -29.43 -15.11 -16.86
C VAL A 128 -29.72 -14.25 -15.64
N ALA A 129 -29.38 -14.77 -14.46
CA ALA A 129 -29.35 -14.02 -13.24
C ALA A 129 -28.51 -12.80 -13.60
N GLU A 130 -29.19 -11.68 -13.77
CA GLU A 130 -28.60 -10.38 -13.94
C GLU A 130 -27.78 -10.22 -12.66
N VAL A 131 -26.48 -10.53 -12.77
CA VAL A 131 -25.51 -10.30 -11.70
C VAL A 131 -25.56 -8.80 -11.49
N ARG A 132 -26.44 -8.37 -10.57
CA ARG A 132 -26.53 -6.99 -10.08
C ARG A 132 -25.10 -6.62 -9.77
N ARG A 133 -24.49 -5.82 -10.65
CA ARG A 133 -23.11 -5.39 -10.47
C ARG A 133 -23.13 -4.67 -9.13
N PRO A 134 -22.44 -5.18 -8.10
CA PRO A 134 -22.43 -4.50 -6.82
C PRO A 134 -21.96 -3.08 -7.10
N PHE A 135 -22.72 -2.12 -6.59
CA PHE A 135 -22.43 -0.70 -6.70
C PHE A 135 -20.93 -0.49 -6.45
N GLN A 136 -20.21 0.08 -7.43
CA GLN A 136 -18.74 0.19 -7.39
C GLN A 136 -18.30 1.29 -6.43
N LEU A 137 -18.62 1.15 -5.14
CA LEU A 137 -18.32 2.11 -4.08
C LEU A 137 -16.82 2.49 -4.07
N GLY A 138 -15.93 1.53 -4.34
CA GLY A 138 -14.49 1.77 -4.43
C GLY A 138 -14.06 2.68 -5.59
N GLY A 139 -14.81 2.68 -6.70
CA GLY A 139 -14.58 3.60 -7.82
C GLY A 139 -14.93 5.04 -7.45
N LEU A 140 -16.06 5.23 -6.77
CA LEU A 140 -16.51 6.54 -6.30
C LEU A 140 -15.55 7.13 -5.26
N ILE A 141 -15.13 6.34 -4.27
CA ILE A 141 -14.17 6.79 -3.25
C ILE A 141 -12.84 7.19 -3.92
N THR A 142 -12.36 6.40 -4.88
CA THR A 142 -11.14 6.73 -5.61
C THR A 142 -11.29 8.04 -6.39
N ALA A 143 -12.42 8.23 -7.08
CA ALA A 143 -12.68 9.45 -7.85
C ALA A 143 -12.77 10.67 -6.93
N PHE A 144 -13.48 10.56 -5.81
CA PHE A 144 -13.55 11.61 -4.80
C PHE A 144 -12.16 11.99 -4.27
N LEU A 145 -11.33 11.00 -3.93
CA LEU A 145 -9.96 11.25 -3.46
C LEU A 145 -9.08 11.90 -4.54
N ALA A 146 -9.27 11.53 -5.81
CA ALA A 146 -8.60 12.17 -6.93
C ALA A 146 -9.01 13.64 -7.09
N VAL A 147 -10.32 13.93 -7.01
CA VAL A 147 -10.84 15.30 -7.02
C VAL A 147 -10.26 16.10 -5.87
N LEU A 148 -10.26 15.57 -4.64
CA LEU A 148 -9.65 16.25 -3.48
C LEU A 148 -8.16 16.51 -3.69
N THR A 149 -7.41 15.54 -4.25
CA THR A 149 -5.98 15.73 -4.55
C THR A 149 -5.79 16.88 -5.53
N VAL A 150 -6.57 16.93 -6.61
CA VAL A 150 -6.50 17.99 -7.62
C VAL A 150 -6.90 19.33 -7.01
N LEU A 151 -7.96 19.39 -6.21
CA LEU A 151 -8.39 20.63 -5.54
C LEU A 151 -7.31 21.16 -4.59
N LEU A 152 -6.65 20.29 -3.82
CA LEU A 152 -5.56 20.69 -2.93
C LEU A 152 -4.36 21.26 -3.72
N LEU A 153 -3.97 20.61 -4.81
CA LEU A 153 -2.88 21.08 -5.67
C LEU A 153 -3.26 22.39 -6.38
N ALA A 154 -4.49 22.52 -6.86
CA ALA A 154 -4.98 23.75 -7.48
C ALA A 154 -5.02 24.89 -6.45
N TYR A 155 -5.50 24.64 -5.23
CA TYR A 155 -5.53 25.62 -4.17
C TYR A 155 -4.13 26.14 -3.82
N THR A 156 -3.17 25.23 -3.62
CA THR A 156 -1.79 25.60 -3.28
C THR A 156 -1.07 26.30 -4.44
N LEU A 157 -1.32 25.87 -5.69
CA LEU A 157 -0.77 26.53 -6.87
C LEU A 157 -1.32 27.94 -7.05
N ILE A 158 -2.65 28.09 -6.98
CA ILE A 158 -3.30 29.40 -7.09
C ILE A 158 -2.82 30.33 -5.98
N SER A 159 -2.71 29.83 -4.74
CA SER A 159 -2.21 30.59 -3.59
C SER A 159 -0.73 31.01 -3.74
N ALA A 160 0.08 30.22 -4.43
CA ALA A 160 1.48 30.55 -4.74
C ALA A 160 1.59 31.59 -5.87
N LEU A 161 0.73 31.49 -6.89
CA LEU A 161 0.70 32.43 -8.02
C LEU A 161 0.07 33.78 -7.63
N ASN A 162 -0.96 33.77 -6.78
CA ASN A 162 -1.66 34.94 -6.26
C ASN A 162 -1.15 35.31 -4.86
N ALA A 163 0.17 35.31 -4.66
CA ALA A 163 0.76 35.66 -3.37
C ALA A 163 0.61 37.17 -3.09
N ARG A 164 0.10 37.52 -1.90
CA ARG A 164 -0.08 38.91 -1.46
C ARG A 164 1.18 39.51 -0.85
N ALA A 165 2.08 38.67 -0.34
CA ALA A 165 3.35 39.13 0.21
C ALA A 165 4.45 38.06 0.09
N THR A 166 5.70 38.52 0.14
CA THR A 166 6.86 37.69 0.40
C THR A 166 7.59 38.17 1.66
N PHE A 167 8.10 37.23 2.45
CA PHE A 167 8.80 37.53 3.70
C PHE A 167 10.30 37.59 3.44
N VAL A 168 10.92 38.74 3.71
CA VAL A 168 12.37 38.92 3.55
C VAL A 168 13.07 38.66 4.89
N PRO A 169 13.83 37.55 5.06
CA PRO A 169 14.38 37.17 6.36
C PRO A 169 15.38 38.17 6.94
N ARG A 170 16.10 38.90 6.09
CA ARG A 170 17.12 39.88 6.50
C ARG A 170 16.52 41.14 7.11
N GLY A 171 15.39 41.61 6.60
CA GLY A 171 14.68 42.80 7.10
C GLY A 171 13.59 42.48 8.12
N ARG A 172 13.12 41.22 8.20
CA ARG A 172 11.86 40.84 8.87
C ARG A 172 10.66 41.65 8.36
N GLU A 173 10.72 42.04 7.10
CA GLU A 173 9.71 42.86 6.43
C GLU A 173 8.89 41.99 5.47
N LEU A 174 7.63 42.37 5.29
CA LEU A 174 6.74 41.81 4.30
C LEU A 174 6.69 42.76 3.11
N VAL A 175 7.16 42.29 1.95
CA VAL A 175 7.02 43.02 0.69
C VAL A 175 5.68 42.59 0.08
N TYR A 176 4.77 43.55 -0.07
CA TYR A 176 3.42 43.30 -0.56
C TYR A 176 3.34 43.42 -2.08
N PHE A 177 2.49 42.59 -2.67
CA PHE A 177 2.15 42.61 -4.09
C PHE A 177 0.65 42.84 -4.27
N GLU A 178 0.24 43.26 -5.47
CA GLU A 178 -1.17 43.30 -5.84
C GLU A 178 -1.70 41.88 -6.01
N ALA A 179 -2.59 41.46 -5.10
CA ALA A 179 -3.24 40.16 -5.14
C ALA A 179 -4.74 40.32 -5.33
N VAL A 180 -5.33 39.38 -6.07
CA VAL A 180 -6.77 39.31 -6.29
C VAL A 180 -7.43 38.77 -5.03
N SER A 181 -8.23 39.59 -4.35
CA SER A 181 -8.77 39.30 -3.02
C SER A 181 -9.76 38.13 -2.95
N TRP A 182 -10.43 37.81 -4.06
CA TRP A 182 -11.41 36.72 -4.12
C TRP A 182 -10.80 35.34 -4.41
N LEU A 183 -9.57 35.27 -4.93
CA LEU A 183 -8.84 34.00 -5.07
C LEU A 183 -8.09 33.66 -3.77
N PRO A 184 -7.80 32.36 -3.53
CA PRO A 184 -6.81 31.95 -2.54
C PRO A 184 -5.51 32.73 -2.72
N HIS A 185 -4.98 33.29 -1.63
CA HIS A 185 -3.73 34.04 -1.62
C HIS A 185 -2.92 33.72 -0.36
N SER A 186 -1.60 33.84 -0.46
CA SER A 186 -0.66 33.57 0.64
C SER A 186 0.12 34.83 1.03
N TYR A 187 0.60 34.88 2.28
CA TYR A 187 1.46 35.96 2.79
C TYR A 187 2.95 35.62 2.76
N ASN A 188 3.29 34.45 2.20
CA ASN A 188 4.67 34.02 2.01
C ASN A 188 4.76 33.20 0.72
N GLN A 189 5.12 33.87 -0.37
CA GLN A 189 5.21 33.26 -1.69
C GLN A 189 6.18 32.06 -1.72
N GLU A 190 7.39 32.22 -1.17
CA GLU A 190 8.43 31.19 -1.20
C GLU A 190 8.00 29.91 -0.47
N ALA A 191 7.48 30.05 0.76
CA ALA A 191 6.99 28.92 1.53
C ALA A 191 5.78 28.24 0.88
N THR A 192 4.92 29.00 0.20
CA THR A 192 3.75 28.47 -0.49
C THR A 192 4.15 27.68 -1.74
N TRP A 193 5.15 28.15 -2.48
CA TRP A 193 5.75 27.39 -3.58
C TRP A 193 6.35 26.08 -3.08
N GLN A 194 7.11 26.11 -1.99
CA GLN A 194 7.65 24.90 -1.38
C GLN A 194 6.54 23.92 -0.98
N THR A 195 5.46 24.44 -0.39
CA THR A 195 4.30 23.62 0.00
C THR A 195 3.65 22.96 -1.21
N PHE A 196 3.48 23.68 -2.33
CA PHE A 196 2.96 23.10 -3.57
C PHE A 196 3.81 21.93 -4.05
N TRP A 197 5.15 22.10 -4.11
CA TRP A 197 6.06 21.04 -4.56
C TRP A 197 6.00 19.80 -3.66
N MET A 198 5.98 20.01 -2.34
CA MET A 198 5.81 18.92 -1.37
C MET A 198 4.47 18.20 -1.55
N CYS A 199 3.37 18.93 -1.72
CA CYS A 199 2.04 18.35 -1.99
C CYS A 199 2.02 17.57 -3.30
N LEU A 200 2.68 18.06 -4.35
CA LEU A 200 2.79 17.38 -5.64
C LEU A 200 3.59 16.08 -5.53
N GLY A 201 4.71 16.10 -4.81
CA GLY A 201 5.50 14.90 -4.49
C GLY A 201 4.70 13.87 -3.70
N LEU A 202 3.96 14.30 -2.66
CA LEU A 202 3.08 13.44 -1.87
C LEU A 202 1.95 12.84 -2.70
N ALA A 203 1.35 13.62 -3.61
CA ALA A 203 0.35 13.12 -4.54
C ALA A 203 0.94 12.03 -5.43
N GLY A 204 2.13 12.27 -6.01
CA GLY A 204 2.88 11.27 -6.79
C GLY A 204 3.11 9.98 -6.00
N MET A 205 3.61 10.10 -4.77
CA MET A 205 3.85 8.97 -3.87
C MET A 205 2.56 8.19 -3.55
N PHE A 206 1.49 8.89 -3.19
CA PHE A 206 0.21 8.27 -2.84
C PHE A 206 -0.37 7.47 -4.01
N TRP A 207 -0.46 8.08 -5.19
CA TRP A 207 -1.05 7.43 -6.37
C TRP A 207 -0.16 6.30 -6.91
N ALA A 208 1.16 6.44 -6.82
CA ALA A 208 2.10 5.37 -7.18
C ALA A 208 2.01 4.19 -6.22
N ALA A 209 1.94 4.43 -4.90
CA ALA A 209 1.73 3.40 -3.90
C ALA A 209 0.42 2.65 -4.14
N ARG A 210 -0.69 3.38 -4.37
CA ARG A 210 -1.99 2.78 -4.68
C ARG A 210 -1.94 1.88 -5.92
N ASP A 211 -1.33 2.36 -7.01
CA ASP A 211 -1.19 1.58 -8.25
C ASP A 211 -0.34 0.31 -8.05
N TRP A 212 0.76 0.44 -7.30
CA TRP A 212 1.65 -0.67 -6.98
C TRP A 212 0.99 -1.72 -6.07
N LEU A 213 0.24 -1.29 -5.04
CA LEU A 213 -0.48 -2.17 -4.12
C LEU A 213 -1.61 -2.95 -4.80
N LEU A 214 -2.34 -2.31 -5.73
CA LEU A 214 -3.47 -2.93 -6.43
C LEU A 214 -3.03 -3.88 -7.56
N THR A 215 -1.78 -3.76 -8.01
CA THR A 215 -1.20 -4.66 -8.99
C THR A 215 -0.86 -5.99 -8.33
N ALA A 216 -1.40 -7.09 -8.86
CA ALA A 216 -1.14 -8.41 -8.32
C ALA A 216 0.36 -8.74 -8.46
N ALA A 217 0.96 -9.22 -7.38
CA ALA A 217 2.33 -9.74 -7.42
C ALA A 217 2.41 -10.86 -8.47
N ARG A 218 3.55 -10.95 -9.16
CA ARG A 218 3.82 -11.96 -10.20
C ARG A 218 3.28 -13.33 -9.77
N PRO A 219 2.43 -14.01 -10.56
CA PRO A 219 2.45 -15.46 -10.58
C PRO A 219 3.83 -15.83 -11.12
N ARG A 220 4.71 -16.37 -10.27
CA ARG A 220 5.98 -16.92 -10.75
C ARG A 220 5.62 -18.02 -11.75
N ARG A 221 6.10 -17.89 -12.99
CA ARG A 221 5.80 -18.78 -14.12
C ARG A 221 6.63 -20.06 -14.00
N ASP A 222 6.68 -20.67 -12.82
CA ASP A 222 7.36 -21.94 -12.61
C ASP A 222 6.35 -22.86 -11.94
N GLY A 223 5.74 -23.72 -12.77
CA GLY A 223 5.02 -24.93 -12.31
C GLY A 223 5.95 -25.99 -11.72
N LEU A 224 7.19 -25.62 -11.37
CA LEU A 224 8.09 -26.36 -10.52
C LEU A 224 8.30 -25.53 -9.26
N GLY A 225 7.73 -25.99 -8.15
CA GLY A 225 7.80 -25.33 -6.84
C GLY A 225 9.20 -25.38 -6.25
N LEU A 226 10.12 -24.56 -6.77
CA LEU A 226 11.49 -24.43 -6.27
C LEU A 226 11.88 -22.99 -5.93
N ASP A 227 10.91 -22.11 -5.75
CA ASP A 227 11.11 -20.84 -5.05
C ASP A 227 9.87 -20.49 -4.23
N ALA A 228 9.50 -21.41 -3.35
CA ALA A 228 9.16 -20.96 -2.02
C ALA A 228 10.48 -20.40 -1.44
N GLU A 229 10.73 -19.10 -1.65
CA GLU A 229 11.53 -18.37 -0.64
C GLU A 229 10.93 -18.77 0.69
N ASP A 230 11.75 -19.37 1.56
CA ASP A 230 11.41 -19.87 2.89
C ASP A 230 10.46 -18.90 3.61
N ASP A 231 9.16 -19.07 3.40
CA ASP A 231 8.14 -18.57 4.30
C ASP A 231 8.02 -19.70 5.32
N PRO A 232 8.66 -19.60 6.50
CA PRO A 232 8.60 -20.65 7.51
C PRO A 232 7.17 -20.95 7.97
N ASP A 233 6.19 -20.15 7.53
CA ASP A 233 4.75 -20.26 7.78
C ASP A 233 3.91 -20.74 6.61
N GLU A 234 4.42 -20.79 5.38
CA GLU A 234 3.69 -21.45 4.30
C GLU A 234 3.99 -22.94 4.42
N PRO A 235 3.02 -23.79 4.78
CA PRO A 235 3.29 -25.20 4.88
C PRO A 235 3.61 -25.69 3.47
N HIS A 236 4.89 -25.96 3.25
CA HIS A 236 5.33 -26.76 2.13
C HIS A 236 4.55 -28.06 2.21
N LEU A 237 3.54 -28.17 1.34
CA LEU A 237 2.97 -29.45 0.96
C LEU A 237 4.11 -30.21 0.32
N ALA A 238 4.90 -30.90 1.15
CA ALA A 238 5.85 -31.88 0.72
C ALA A 238 5.08 -32.84 -0.19
N SER A 239 5.31 -32.70 -1.49
CA SER A 239 5.30 -33.76 -2.50
C SER A 239 4.74 -35.09 -1.99
N GLN A 240 3.42 -35.21 -1.84
CA GLN A 240 2.74 -36.50 -1.88
C GLN A 240 2.71 -36.94 -3.35
N ARG A 241 3.89 -37.30 -3.87
CA ARG A 241 4.07 -37.76 -5.25
C ARG A 241 3.84 -39.28 -5.40
N ASN A 242 3.45 -39.98 -4.34
CA ASN A 242 3.29 -41.44 -4.37
C ASN A 242 1.91 -41.93 -3.87
N SER A 243 0.83 -41.18 -4.08
CA SER A 243 -0.53 -41.66 -3.72
C SER A 243 -1.61 -41.39 -4.77
N SER A 244 -1.23 -40.91 -5.95
CA SER A 244 -2.13 -40.51 -7.04
C SER A 244 -2.84 -41.65 -7.78
N ALA A 245 -2.65 -42.92 -7.37
CA ALA A 245 -3.35 -44.03 -8.01
C ALA A 245 -4.68 -44.42 -7.33
N ASN A 246 -4.91 -44.08 -6.06
CA ASN A 246 -6.09 -44.59 -5.31
C ASN A 246 -7.05 -43.54 -4.76
N SER A 247 -6.82 -42.24 -4.98
CA SER A 247 -7.68 -41.18 -4.42
C SER A 247 -8.88 -40.79 -5.29
N ALA A 248 -9.07 -41.40 -6.46
CA ALA A 248 -10.16 -41.07 -7.39
C ALA A 248 -11.58 -41.40 -6.85
N ARG A 249 -11.70 -42.05 -5.67
CA ARG A 249 -12.98 -42.43 -5.07
C ARG A 249 -13.42 -41.60 -3.87
N SER A 250 -12.60 -40.69 -3.37
CA SER A 250 -12.96 -39.80 -2.27
C SER A 250 -12.99 -38.37 -2.79
N GLY A 251 -14.20 -37.81 -2.94
CA GLY A 251 -14.45 -36.41 -3.30
C GLY A 251 -13.98 -35.39 -2.27
N ARG A 252 -12.81 -35.58 -1.67
CA ARG A 252 -12.14 -34.57 -0.85
C ARG A 252 -11.36 -33.66 -1.77
N SER A 253 -12.01 -32.56 -2.12
CA SER A 253 -11.38 -31.39 -2.70
C SER A 253 -10.08 -31.09 -1.96
N CYS A 254 -8.99 -30.94 -2.71
CA CYS A 254 -7.76 -30.34 -2.21
C CYS A 254 -8.15 -29.01 -1.56
N THR A 255 -8.01 -28.94 -0.24
CA THR A 255 -8.53 -27.88 0.61
C THR A 255 -7.88 -26.56 0.23
N ALA A 256 -8.63 -25.70 -0.46
CA ALA A 256 -8.28 -24.31 -0.65
C ALA A 256 -8.04 -23.69 0.74
N TRP A 257 -6.84 -23.16 0.98
CA TRP A 257 -6.56 -22.34 2.16
C TRP A 257 -7.69 -21.33 2.35
N PRO A 258 -8.26 -21.19 3.57
CA PRO A 258 -9.35 -20.25 3.78
C PRO A 258 -8.91 -18.85 3.36
N ARG A 259 -9.49 -18.36 2.25
CA ARG A 259 -9.19 -17.05 1.64
C ARG A 259 -9.35 -15.87 2.60
N ARG A 260 -10.00 -16.08 3.76
CA ARG A 260 -10.31 -15.04 4.75
C ARG A 260 -9.07 -14.36 5.33
N TYR A 261 -7.91 -15.02 5.36
CA TYR A 261 -6.66 -14.48 5.94
C TYR A 261 -5.51 -14.34 4.92
N ALA A 262 -5.77 -14.57 3.63
CA ALA A 262 -4.74 -14.51 2.59
C ALA A 262 -4.47 -13.06 2.16
N LEU A 263 -3.46 -12.43 2.78
CA LEU A 263 -2.99 -11.11 2.38
C LEU A 263 -2.13 -11.19 1.09
N PRO A 264 -2.28 -10.24 0.15
CA PRO A 264 -1.39 -10.14 -1.01
C PRO A 264 0.08 -10.07 -0.58
N ARG A 265 0.97 -10.74 -1.32
CA ARG A 265 2.42 -10.77 -1.02
C ARG A 265 3.03 -9.37 -0.83
N ARG A 266 2.64 -8.40 -1.67
CA ARG A 266 3.09 -7.00 -1.57
C ARG A 266 2.66 -6.32 -0.29
N LEU A 267 1.37 -6.43 0.05
CA LEU A 267 0.82 -5.85 1.28
C LEU A 267 1.47 -6.51 2.51
N ARG A 268 1.68 -7.82 2.49
CA ARG A 268 2.37 -8.55 3.56
C ARG A 268 3.79 -8.03 3.79
N ARG A 269 4.59 -7.91 2.72
CA ARG A 269 5.97 -7.38 2.80
C ARG A 269 5.99 -5.92 3.26
N LEU A 270 5.07 -5.10 2.75
CA LEU A 270 4.90 -3.71 3.18
C LEU A 270 4.59 -3.60 4.67
N LEU A 271 3.57 -4.34 5.14
CA LEU A 271 3.20 -4.35 6.56
C LEU A 271 4.37 -4.83 7.43
N PHE A 272 5.08 -5.88 7.00
CA PHE A 272 6.26 -6.36 7.71
C PHE A 272 7.33 -5.28 7.85
N VAL A 273 7.70 -4.61 6.76
CA VAL A 273 8.70 -3.52 6.77
C VAL A 273 8.25 -2.37 7.68
N VAL A 274 6.99 -1.94 7.57
CA VAL A 274 6.45 -0.86 8.41
C VAL A 274 6.46 -1.24 9.90
N CYS A 275 6.06 -2.47 10.25
CA CYS A 275 6.04 -2.95 11.63
C CYS A 275 7.44 -3.11 12.21
N LEU A 276 8.38 -3.64 11.42
CA LEU A 276 9.79 -3.79 11.81
C LEU A 276 10.40 -2.40 12.04
N ASN A 277 10.23 -1.48 11.08
CA ASN A 277 10.78 -0.13 11.18
C ASN A 277 10.21 0.63 12.39
N GLY A 278 8.89 0.61 12.57
CA GLY A 278 8.21 1.24 13.71
C GLY A 278 8.63 0.64 15.06
N GLY A 279 8.81 -0.69 15.13
CA GLY A 279 9.29 -1.37 16.33
C GLY A 279 10.71 -0.95 16.71
N VAL A 280 11.63 -0.90 15.74
CA VAL A 280 13.02 -0.46 15.98
C VAL A 280 13.04 1.01 16.41
N LEU A 281 12.26 1.89 15.77
CA LEU A 281 12.15 3.30 16.14
C LEU A 281 11.59 3.50 17.55
N ALA A 282 10.60 2.71 17.95
CA ALA A 282 10.07 2.78 19.31
C ALA A 282 11.10 2.35 20.34
N VAL A 283 11.83 1.26 20.10
CA VAL A 283 12.90 0.80 20.98
C VAL A 283 14.01 1.85 21.08
N GLU A 284 14.47 2.37 19.96
CA GLU A 284 15.51 3.41 19.93
C GLU A 284 15.07 4.67 20.71
N GLY A 285 13.85 5.16 20.49
CA GLY A 285 13.34 6.32 21.23
C GLY A 285 13.17 6.06 22.74
N ILE A 286 12.76 4.85 23.15
CA ILE A 286 12.70 4.45 24.56
C ILE A 286 14.10 4.43 25.18
N VAL A 287 15.09 3.86 24.46
CA VAL A 287 16.49 3.82 24.91
C VAL A 287 17.04 5.24 25.03
N GLN A 288 16.86 6.09 24.02
CA GLN A 288 17.29 7.49 24.07
C GLN A 288 16.67 8.23 25.26
N ARG A 289 15.38 8.02 25.53
CA ARG A 289 14.70 8.63 26.68
C ARG A 289 15.25 8.12 28.00
N SER A 290 15.59 6.83 28.11
CA SER A 290 16.17 6.27 29.33
C SER A 290 17.58 6.79 29.63
N VAL A 291 18.36 7.09 28.57
CA VAL A 291 19.71 7.67 28.70
C VAL A 291 19.66 9.17 28.98
N GLY A 292 18.59 9.86 28.61
CA GLY A 292 18.47 11.32 28.77
C GLY A 292 19.30 12.11 27.75
N SER A 293 19.62 11.52 26.59
CA SER A 293 20.40 12.18 25.54
C SER A 293 19.61 13.30 24.84
N ASN A 294 20.25 14.45 24.68
CA ASN A 294 19.76 15.59 23.88
C ASN A 294 20.12 15.50 22.38
N LYS A 295 20.78 14.41 21.97
CA LYS A 295 21.17 14.17 20.57
C LYS A 295 20.24 13.15 19.93
N LEU A 296 19.68 13.50 18.78
CA LEU A 296 18.92 12.63 17.91
C LEU A 296 19.81 11.49 17.41
N LEU A 297 19.34 10.26 17.58
CA LEU A 297 20.10 9.04 17.28
C LEU A 297 21.48 9.00 17.97
N PHE A 298 21.68 9.76 19.05
CA PHE A 298 22.96 9.99 19.72
C PHE A 298 24.04 10.72 18.89
N VAL A 299 23.71 11.20 17.69
CA VAL A 299 24.69 11.82 16.77
C VAL A 299 24.48 13.33 16.65
N VAL A 300 23.25 13.77 16.39
CA VAL A 300 22.98 15.16 15.95
C VAL A 300 22.15 15.91 16.99
N GLU A 301 22.60 17.11 17.37
CA GLU A 301 21.78 18.01 18.19
C GLU A 301 20.86 18.86 17.29
N PRO A 302 19.54 18.90 17.54
CA PRO A 302 18.62 19.67 16.72
C PRO A 302 18.77 21.17 16.97
N ARG A 303 18.46 21.97 15.95
CA ARG A 303 18.64 23.44 16.00
C ARG A 303 17.69 24.15 16.96
N ILE A 304 16.45 23.65 17.08
CA ILE A 304 15.35 24.31 17.81
C ILE A 304 15.10 23.63 19.17
N HIS A 305 14.76 22.35 19.16
CA HIS A 305 14.34 21.61 20.36
C HIS A 305 15.50 20.90 21.04
N LYS A 306 16.36 21.66 21.73
CA LYS A 306 17.58 21.13 22.35
C LYS A 306 17.36 20.32 23.63
N ASP A 307 16.18 20.41 24.24
CA ASP A 307 15.89 19.76 25.50
C ASP A 307 15.61 18.25 25.31
N PRO A 308 16.22 17.34 26.10
CA PRO A 308 16.00 15.90 26.00
C PRO A 308 14.53 15.49 26.10
N THR A 309 13.72 16.23 26.88
CA THR A 309 12.30 15.86 27.07
C THR A 309 11.43 16.22 25.89
N SER A 310 11.91 17.14 25.03
CA SER A 310 11.21 17.61 23.83
C SER A 310 11.41 16.70 22.61
N GLN A 311 12.42 15.83 22.66
CA GLN A 311 12.79 14.91 21.58
C GLN A 311 12.34 13.46 21.88
N PHE A 312 12.26 12.63 20.84
CA PHE A 312 12.07 11.19 20.99
C PHE A 312 12.58 10.43 19.76
N GLY A 313 13.65 9.67 19.94
CA GLY A 313 14.31 8.92 18.87
C GLY A 313 14.91 9.85 17.79
N PRO A 314 14.71 9.57 16.50
CA PRO A 314 15.17 10.48 15.45
C PRO A 314 14.35 11.77 15.37
N TYR A 315 13.23 11.90 16.08
CA TYR A 315 12.36 13.06 15.96
C TYR A 315 12.80 14.19 16.89
N ALA A 316 13.09 15.35 16.30
CA ALA A 316 13.34 16.60 17.03
C ALA A 316 12.16 17.03 17.92
N TYR A 317 10.95 16.57 17.60
CA TYR A 317 9.73 16.83 18.37
C TYR A 317 9.01 15.54 18.74
N ARG A 318 8.85 15.29 20.04
CA ARG A 318 8.16 14.11 20.62
C ARG A 318 6.72 13.94 20.14
N GLY A 319 6.06 15.02 19.75
CA GLY A 319 4.70 14.96 19.22
C GLY A 319 4.65 14.27 17.86
N SER A 320 5.60 14.58 16.98
CA SER A 320 5.72 13.96 15.66
C SER A 320 6.01 12.46 15.76
N ALA A 321 6.92 12.06 16.68
CA ALA A 321 7.17 10.66 16.96
C ALA A 321 5.89 9.95 17.44
N SER A 322 5.16 10.57 18.38
CA SER A 322 3.95 9.98 18.95
C SER A 322 2.84 9.81 17.92
N GLN A 323 2.68 10.77 17.01
CA GLN A 323 1.73 10.69 15.90
C GLN A 323 2.09 9.54 14.95
N TYR A 324 3.36 9.42 14.57
CA TYR A 324 3.85 8.34 13.71
C TYR A 324 3.61 6.96 14.33
N LEU A 325 3.97 6.77 15.60
CA LEU A 325 3.81 5.50 16.28
C LEU A 325 2.33 5.15 16.53
N ASN A 326 1.48 6.14 16.82
CA ASN A 326 0.03 5.95 16.92
C ASN A 326 -0.64 5.49 15.62
N LEU A 327 -0.05 5.82 14.48
CA LEU A 327 -0.54 5.34 13.19
C LEU A 327 -0.18 3.86 12.94
N ILE A 328 0.98 3.41 13.45
CA ILE A 328 1.55 2.10 13.11
C ILE A 328 1.16 1.01 14.10
N TRP A 329 1.12 1.29 15.40
CA TRP A 329 0.91 0.22 16.39
C TRP A 329 -0.42 -0.54 16.22
N PRO A 330 -1.58 0.09 15.86
CA PRO A 330 -2.82 -0.65 15.65
C PRO A 330 -2.73 -1.55 14.41
N VAL A 331 -2.04 -1.08 13.36
CA VAL A 331 -1.78 -1.84 12.13
C VAL A 331 -0.89 -3.05 12.42
N CYS A 332 0.13 -2.86 13.26
CA CYS A 332 1.02 -3.94 13.71
C CYS A 332 0.27 -5.00 14.52
N LEU A 333 -0.60 -4.57 15.43
CA LEU A 333 -1.44 -5.45 16.22
C LEU A 333 -2.40 -6.26 15.33
N GLY A 334 -3.08 -5.60 14.38
CA GLY A 334 -3.97 -6.25 13.42
C GLY A 334 -3.24 -7.25 12.53
N TYR A 335 -2.05 -6.90 12.01
CA TYR A 335 -1.22 -7.80 11.21
C TYR A 335 -0.75 -9.02 12.02
N GLY A 336 -0.32 -8.82 13.27
CA GLY A 336 0.01 -9.88 14.21
C GLY A 336 -1.17 -10.81 14.49
N TRP A 337 -2.38 -10.26 14.69
CA TRP A 337 -3.61 -11.02 14.91
C TRP A 337 -3.98 -11.89 13.70
N VAL A 338 -3.91 -11.35 12.47
CA VAL A 338 -4.16 -12.14 11.25
C VAL A 338 -3.18 -13.31 11.14
N ARG A 339 -1.90 -13.10 11.45
CA ARG A 339 -0.90 -14.18 11.45
C ARG A 339 -1.14 -15.20 12.56
N ALA A 340 -1.52 -14.75 13.75
CA ALA A 340 -1.85 -15.64 14.87
C ALA A 340 -3.05 -16.55 14.53
N ARG A 341 -4.06 -16.03 13.81
CA ARG A 341 -5.20 -16.81 13.33
C ARG A 341 -4.83 -17.83 12.26
N ALA A 342 -4.05 -17.41 11.27
CA ALA A 342 -3.52 -18.32 10.25
C ALA A 342 -2.70 -19.46 10.90
N ALA A 343 -1.87 -19.11 11.89
CA ALA A 343 -1.10 -20.05 12.69
C ALA A 343 -1.97 -21.03 13.50
N ALA A 344 -3.00 -20.53 14.19
CA ALA A 344 -3.91 -21.37 14.97
C ALA A 344 -4.70 -22.36 14.10
N GLN A 345 -5.16 -21.92 12.92
CA GLN A 345 -5.83 -22.79 11.96
C GLN A 345 -4.89 -23.88 11.41
N ALA A 346 -3.64 -23.52 11.08
CA ALA A 346 -2.64 -24.48 10.62
C ALA A 346 -2.34 -25.57 11.67
N ARG A 347 -2.28 -25.19 12.96
CA ARG A 347 -2.14 -26.15 14.08
C ARG A 347 -3.34 -27.09 14.20
N GLY A 348 -4.56 -26.57 14.03
CA GLY A 348 -5.79 -27.38 14.02
C GLY A 348 -5.81 -28.44 12.92
N TRP A 349 -5.03 -28.25 11.85
CA TRP A 349 -4.84 -29.21 10.76
C TRP A 349 -3.62 -30.12 10.92
N GLY A 350 -2.97 -30.11 12.10
CA GLY A 350 -1.86 -31.01 12.41
C GLY A 350 -0.48 -30.60 11.84
N LEU A 351 -0.35 -29.38 11.32
CA LEU A 351 0.93 -28.87 10.82
C LEU A 351 1.86 -28.51 12.00
N ARG A 352 3.00 -29.22 12.10
CA ARG A 352 3.90 -29.19 13.28
C ARG A 352 4.84 -27.99 13.38
N ARG A 353 5.03 -27.20 12.31
CA ARG A 353 5.96 -26.07 12.30
C ARG A 353 5.21 -24.81 11.91
N VAL A 354 4.77 -24.05 12.92
CA VAL A 354 4.06 -22.78 12.75
C VAL A 354 4.87 -21.70 13.44
N SER A 355 5.31 -20.68 12.70
CA SER A 355 6.19 -19.62 13.19
C SER A 355 5.55 -18.83 14.32
N ARG A 356 6.41 -18.45 15.26
CA ARG A 356 6.09 -17.55 16.38
C ARG A 356 6.24 -16.07 15.98
N ALA A 357 6.38 -15.75 14.70
CA ALA A 357 6.53 -14.39 14.20
C ALA A 357 5.40 -13.42 14.63
N HIS A 358 4.19 -13.94 14.91
CA HIS A 358 3.09 -13.15 15.47
C HIS A 358 3.39 -12.61 16.89
N LEU A 359 4.14 -13.35 17.72
CA LEU A 359 4.51 -12.90 19.08
C LEU A 359 5.46 -11.70 19.04
N TRP A 360 6.44 -11.73 18.14
CA TRP A 360 7.34 -10.61 17.89
C TRP A 360 6.57 -9.35 17.46
N LEU A 361 5.59 -9.48 16.54
CA LEU A 361 4.77 -8.36 16.09
C LEU A 361 3.92 -7.75 17.22
N VAL A 362 3.41 -8.59 18.13
CA VAL A 362 2.72 -8.11 19.33
C VAL A 362 3.69 -7.34 20.23
N GLY A 363 4.91 -7.84 20.45
CA GLY A 363 5.96 -7.12 21.19
C GLY A 363 6.26 -5.75 20.60
N CYS A 364 6.41 -5.65 19.27
CA CYS A 364 6.57 -4.36 18.58
C CYS A 364 5.37 -3.45 18.77
N ALA A 365 4.14 -3.97 18.66
CA ALA A 365 2.93 -3.18 18.87
C ALA A 365 2.85 -2.61 20.29
N VAL A 366 3.21 -3.40 21.31
CA VAL A 366 3.26 -2.92 22.71
C VAL A 366 4.33 -1.85 22.88
N ALA A 367 5.54 -2.04 22.36
CA ALA A 367 6.60 -1.04 22.43
C ALA A 367 6.18 0.29 21.77
N MET A 368 5.58 0.23 20.58
CA MET A 368 5.08 1.41 19.87
C MET A 368 3.90 2.08 20.59
N ALA A 369 3.01 1.32 21.24
CA ALA A 369 1.90 1.86 22.02
C ALA A 369 2.36 2.51 23.34
N ALA A 370 3.44 2.01 23.94
CA ALA A 370 4.03 2.58 25.15
C ALA A 370 4.81 3.88 24.86
N ALA A 371 5.40 4.01 23.67
CA ALA A 371 6.25 5.13 23.30
C ALA A 371 5.59 6.54 23.45
N PRO A 372 4.33 6.80 23.04
CA PRO A 372 3.67 8.08 23.28
C PRO A 372 3.54 8.46 24.76
N VAL A 373 3.40 7.48 25.66
CA VAL A 373 3.34 7.68 27.11
C VAL A 373 4.74 7.97 27.65
N ILE A 374 5.73 7.17 27.26
CA ILE A 374 7.14 7.29 27.68
C ILE A 374 7.75 8.62 27.17
N SER A 375 7.35 9.07 25.97
CA SER A 375 7.80 10.34 25.40
C SER A 375 7.26 11.56 26.17
N ALA A 376 6.29 11.37 27.08
CA ALA A 376 5.57 12.41 27.80
C ALA A 376 4.78 13.37 26.88
N CYS A 377 4.37 12.90 25.70
CA CYS A 377 3.50 13.66 24.81
C CYS A 377 2.04 13.52 25.26
N ARG A 378 1.48 14.51 25.96
CA ARG A 378 0.09 14.50 26.47
C ARG A 378 -0.94 14.16 25.36
N GLY A 379 -0.88 14.86 24.23
CA GLY A 379 -1.79 14.61 23.10
C GLY A 379 -1.59 13.22 22.49
N GLY A 380 -0.34 12.77 22.34
CA GLY A 380 -0.03 11.44 21.84
C GLY A 380 -0.53 10.32 22.75
N ALA A 381 -0.37 10.48 24.06
CA ALA A 381 -0.83 9.53 25.07
C ALA A 381 -2.37 9.44 25.11
N VAL A 382 -3.08 10.57 25.01
CA VAL A 382 -4.55 10.57 24.93
C VAL A 382 -5.04 9.82 23.68
N ILE A 383 -4.43 10.07 22.52
CA ILE A 383 -4.76 9.36 21.29
C ILE A 383 -4.47 7.86 21.42
N ALA A 384 -3.31 7.50 21.97
CA ALA A 384 -2.95 6.10 22.21
C ALA A 384 -3.99 5.40 23.11
N ALA A 385 -4.37 6.04 24.21
CA ALA A 385 -5.37 5.52 25.15
C ALA A 385 -6.74 5.36 24.49
N ALA A 386 -7.17 6.29 23.62
CA ALA A 386 -8.42 6.20 22.88
C ALA A 386 -8.40 5.10 21.79
N LEU A 387 -7.24 4.84 21.19
CA LEU A 387 -7.08 3.81 20.16
C LEU A 387 -7.07 2.38 20.73
N ILE A 388 -6.68 2.18 22.00
CA ILE A 388 -6.71 0.86 22.66
C ILE A 388 -8.11 0.23 22.67
N PRO A 389 -9.17 0.86 23.22
CA PRO A 389 -10.51 0.27 23.23
C PRO A 389 -11.06 0.08 21.81
N LEU A 390 -10.74 0.97 20.87
CA LEU A 390 -11.12 0.81 19.46
C LEU A 390 -10.45 -0.41 18.82
N ALA A 391 -9.15 -0.61 19.07
CA ALA A 391 -8.42 -1.78 18.60
C ALA A 391 -8.97 -3.08 19.22
N VAL A 392 -9.29 -3.07 20.52
CA VAL A 392 -9.93 -4.21 21.18
C VAL A 392 -11.31 -4.49 20.58
N ALA A 393 -12.17 -3.48 20.45
CA ALA A 393 -13.50 -3.63 19.87
C ALA A 393 -13.46 -4.18 18.43
N THR A 394 -12.56 -3.67 17.60
CA THR A 394 -12.39 -4.16 16.21
C THR A 394 -11.90 -5.61 16.18
N LEU A 395 -10.96 -6.00 17.05
CA LEU A 395 -10.52 -7.39 17.16
C LEU A 395 -11.59 -8.33 17.72
N LEU A 396 -12.46 -7.84 18.60
CA LEU A 396 -13.60 -8.60 19.13
C LEU A 396 -14.67 -8.81 18.05
N VAL A 397 -14.99 -7.79 17.25
CA VAL A 397 -15.94 -7.91 16.12
C VAL A 397 -15.38 -8.79 15.00
N ALA A 398 -14.06 -8.82 14.81
CA ALA A 398 -13.42 -9.63 13.79
C ALA A 398 -13.24 -11.10 14.19
N ASN A 399 -13.43 -11.44 15.48
CA ASN A 399 -13.40 -12.81 16.01
C ASN A 399 -14.72 -13.52 15.71
#